data_AF-A0A0F9NCP0-F1
#
_entry.id   AF-A0A0F9NCP0-F1
#
_cell.length_a   1.000
_cell.length_b   1.000
_cell.length_c   1.000
_cell.angle_alpha   90.00
_cell.angle_beta   90.00
_cell.angle_gamma   90.00
#
_symmetry.space_group_name_H-M   'P 1'
#
loop_
_entity.id
_entity.type
_entity.pdbx_description
1 polymer ?
#
loop_
_entity_poly.entity_id
_entity_poly.type
_entity_poly.pdbx_seq_one_letter_code
_entity_poly.pdbx_strand_id
1 'polypeptide(L)'
;MQSQDPKITNTFNKTALIAEGGGQRGIFTAGVLDAWLEHEYDPFDLFIGTSAGSQNLTSYLARQKGYAKRLIRGLSRHKRFFQLGR
;
A
#
# COMPACT_ATOMS: atom_id res chain seq x y z
N MET A 1 -6.13 32.21 -42.90
CA MET A 1 -5.46 30.92 -42.62
C MET A 1 -5.01 30.92 -41.17
N GLN A 2 -5.82 30.38 -40.26
CA GLN A 2 -5.39 30.10 -38.89
C GLN A 2 -4.84 28.67 -38.89
N SER A 3 -3.51 28.54 -38.81
CA SER A 3 -2.85 27.26 -38.56
C SER A 3 -3.20 26.83 -37.14
N GLN A 4 -4.03 25.78 -37.02
CA GLN A 4 -4.20 25.11 -35.74
C GLN A 4 -2.95 24.27 -35.47
N ASP A 5 -2.16 24.67 -34.48
CA ASP A 5 -1.07 23.85 -33.97
C ASP A 5 -1.63 22.56 -33.35
N PRO A 6 -1.02 21.40 -33.60
CA PRO A 6 -1.47 20.14 -33.00
C PRO A 6 -1.28 20.21 -31.49
N LYS A 7 -2.39 20.09 -30.73
CA LYS A 7 -2.34 19.85 -29.29
C LYS A 7 -1.59 18.53 -29.06
N ILE A 8 -0.32 18.63 -28.67
CA ILE A 8 0.43 17.49 -28.15
C ILE A 8 -0.18 17.15 -26.79
N THR A 9 -1.19 16.30 -26.80
CA THR A 9 -1.75 15.72 -25.57
C THR A 9 -0.79 14.64 -25.11
N ASN A 10 0.21 15.02 -24.32
CA ASN A 10 1.00 14.05 -23.54
C ASN A 10 0.06 13.45 -22.49
N THR A 11 -0.65 12.38 -22.85
CA THR A 11 -1.45 11.60 -21.91
C THR A 11 -0.49 10.77 -21.07
N PHE A 12 0.06 11.34 -20.00
CA PHE A 12 0.74 10.55 -18.98
C PHE A 12 -0.28 9.56 -18.40
N ASN A 13 -0.04 8.27 -18.59
CA ASN A 13 -0.91 7.22 -18.05
C ASN A 13 -0.81 7.24 -16.52
N LYS A 14 -1.90 7.65 -15.86
CA LYS A 14 -1.98 7.62 -14.40
C LYS A 14 -2.03 6.18 -13.90
N THR A 15 -1.30 5.88 -12.84
CA THR A 15 -1.25 4.54 -12.25
C THR A 15 -1.79 4.56 -10.83
N ALA A 16 -2.62 3.58 -10.48
CA ALA A 16 -3.16 3.41 -9.14
C ALA A 16 -2.63 2.13 -8.49
N LEU A 17 -2.31 2.20 -7.20
CA LEU A 17 -2.02 1.05 -6.36
C LEU A 17 -3.25 0.68 -5.53
N ILE A 18 -3.74 -0.54 -5.72
CA ILE A 18 -4.88 -1.09 -4.98
C ILE A 18 -4.37 -2.17 -4.03
N ALA A 19 -4.60 -1.99 -2.73
CA ALA A 19 -4.29 -2.98 -1.71
C ALA A 19 -5.58 -3.52 -1.09
N GLU A 20 -5.92 -4.77 -1.40
CA GLU A 20 -7.06 -5.44 -0.78
C GLU A 20 -6.82 -5.76 0.70
N GLY A 21 -7.93 -5.87 1.43
CA GLY A 21 -7.95 -6.39 2.79
C GLY A 21 -7.61 -7.88 2.88
N GLY A 22 -7.38 -8.34 4.10
CA GLY A 22 -7.05 -9.75 4.37
C GLY A 22 -6.64 -10.06 5.80
N GLY A 23 -6.91 -9.16 6.74
CA GLY A 23 -6.47 -9.27 8.13
C GLY A 23 -4.96 -9.49 8.23
N GLN A 24 -4.55 -10.49 9.01
CA GLN A 24 -3.13 -10.79 9.25
C GLN A 24 -2.40 -11.32 7.99
N ARG A 25 -3.12 -11.78 6.96
CA ARG A 25 -2.50 -12.16 5.66
C ARG A 25 -1.92 -10.96 4.92
N GLY A 26 -2.29 -9.74 5.31
CA GLY A 26 -1.66 -8.50 4.83
C GLY A 26 -0.16 -8.42 5.10
N ILE A 27 0.42 -9.35 5.87
CA ILE A 27 1.87 -9.45 6.09
C ILE A 27 2.66 -9.62 4.78
N PHE A 28 2.08 -10.28 3.77
CA PHE A 28 2.72 -10.42 2.46
C PHE A 28 2.80 -9.07 1.74
N THR A 29 1.68 -8.35 1.66
CA THR A 29 1.62 -7.00 1.11
C THR A 29 2.56 -6.05 1.85
N ALA A 30 2.64 -6.12 3.18
CA ALA A 30 3.60 -5.34 3.97
C ALA A 30 5.05 -5.59 3.53
N GLY A 31 5.41 -6.84 3.25
CA GLY A 31 6.75 -7.19 2.73
C GLY A 31 7.02 -6.64 1.34
N VAL A 32 6.05 -6.71 0.42
CA VAL A 32 6.17 -6.14 -0.93
C VAL A 32 6.38 -4.62 -0.85
N LEU A 33 5.57 -3.93 -0.03
CA LEU A 33 5.67 -2.47 0.12
C LEU A 33 6.97 -2.04 0.82
N ASP A 34 7.45 -2.82 1.80
CA ASP A 34 8.75 -2.58 2.43
C ASP A 34 9.89 -2.71 1.42
N ALA A 35 9.84 -3.72 0.53
CA ALA A 35 10.81 -3.89 -0.55
C ALA A 35 10.75 -2.73 -1.55
N TRP A 36 9.55 -2.23 -1.87
CA TRP A 36 9.42 -1.03 -2.71
C TRP A 36 10.01 0.21 -2.06
N LEU A 37 9.85 0.41 -0.74
CA LEU A 37 10.53 1.50 -0.02
C LEU A 37 12.06 1.35 -0.06
N GLU A 38 12.59 0.13 0.05
CA GLU A 38 14.04 -0.13 -0.07
C GLU A 38 14.63 0.28 -1.42
N HIS A 39 13.82 0.17 -2.48
CA HIS A 39 14.21 0.48 -3.84
C HIS A 39 13.71 1.85 -4.32
N GLU A 40 13.20 2.70 -3.42
CA GLU A 40 12.62 4.01 -3.75
C GLU A 40 11.56 3.94 -4.87
N TYR A 41 10.88 2.79 -4.97
CA TYR A 41 9.89 2.53 -5.99
C TYR A 41 8.53 3.03 -5.53
N ASP A 42 8.07 4.14 -6.10
CA ASP A 42 6.72 4.68 -5.87
C ASP A 42 6.19 5.48 -7.09
N PRO A 43 5.82 4.80 -8.20
CA PRO A 43 5.36 5.47 -9.42
C PRO A 43 3.85 5.74 -9.45
N PHE A 44 3.15 5.70 -8.30
CA PHE A 44 1.69 5.70 -8.26
C PHE A 44 1.11 7.09 -7.98
N ASP A 45 0.04 7.43 -8.69
CA ASP A 45 -0.72 8.69 -8.53
C ASP A 45 -1.87 8.56 -7.53
N LEU A 46 -2.36 7.33 -7.32
CA LEU A 46 -3.55 7.04 -6.52
C LEU A 46 -3.37 5.77 -5.70
N PHE A 47 -3.82 5.83 -4.45
CA PHE A 47 -3.73 4.72 -3.50
C PHE A 47 -5.12 4.40 -2.97
N ILE A 48 -5.56 3.15 -3.13
CA ILE A 48 -6.85 2.67 -2.63
C ILE A 48 -6.59 1.43 -1.79
N GLY A 49 -7.01 1.44 -0.53
CA GLY A 49 -6.85 0.30 0.35
C GLY A 49 -8.14 -0.02 1.09
N THR A 50 -8.40 -1.30 1.36
CA THR A 50 -9.51 -1.75 2.21
C THR A 50 -8.99 -2.49 3.44
N SER A 51 -9.49 -2.17 4.64
CA SER A 51 -9.12 -2.84 5.90
C SER A 51 -7.59 -2.96 6.09
N ALA A 52 -7.05 -4.19 6.16
CA ALA A 52 -5.61 -4.44 6.25
C ALA A 52 -4.80 -3.84 5.08
N GLY A 53 -5.40 -3.75 3.89
CA GLY A 53 -4.79 -3.08 2.74
C GLY A 53 -4.59 -1.58 2.99
N SER A 54 -5.58 -0.90 3.59
CA SER A 54 -5.45 0.51 3.99
C SER A 54 -4.30 0.69 4.98
N GLN A 55 -4.21 -0.19 6.00
CA GLN A 55 -3.15 -0.13 7.02
C GLN A 55 -1.74 -0.29 6.43
N ASN A 56 -1.59 -1.20 5.48
CA ASN A 56 -0.34 -1.41 4.76
C ASN A 56 0.03 -0.18 3.91
N LEU A 57 -0.92 0.35 3.13
CA LEU A 57 -0.68 1.56 2.33
C LEU A 57 -0.35 2.78 3.20
N THR A 58 -1.01 2.96 4.34
CA THR A 58 -0.67 4.04 5.28
C THR A 58 0.79 3.94 5.74
N SER A 59 1.27 2.74 6.04
CA SER A 59 2.67 2.53 6.46
C SER A 59 3.66 2.86 5.34
N TYR A 60 3.31 2.48 4.11
CA TYR A 60 4.11 2.73 2.91
C TYR A 60 4.17 4.23 2.57
N LEU A 61 3.02 4.91 2.54
CA LEU A 61 2.92 6.35 2.28
C LEU A 61 3.64 7.18 3.35
N ALA A 62 3.60 6.74 4.60
CA ALA A 62 4.35 7.36 5.70
C ALA A 62 5.86 7.06 5.66
N ARG A 63 6.34 6.30 4.68
CA ARG A 63 7.74 5.83 4.55
C ARG A 63 8.23 5.07 5.79
N GLN A 64 7.31 4.39 6.49
CA GLN A 64 7.61 3.67 7.73
C GLN A 64 7.89 2.19 7.46
N LYS A 65 9.04 1.93 6.85
CA LYS A 65 9.51 0.57 6.57
C LYS A 65 9.45 -0.32 7.83
N GLY A 66 8.87 -1.51 7.70
CA GLY A 66 8.76 -2.51 8.76
C GLY A 66 7.65 -2.25 9.79
N TYR A 67 6.95 -1.11 9.71
CA TYR A 67 5.90 -0.75 10.66
C TYR A 67 4.70 -1.72 10.58
N ALA A 68 4.17 -1.92 9.37
CA ALA A 68 3.05 -2.85 9.14
C ALA A 68 3.39 -4.28 9.60
N LYS A 69 4.58 -4.77 9.24
CA LYS A 69 5.09 -6.07 9.69
C LYS A 69 5.13 -6.18 11.21
N ARG A 70 5.64 -5.15 11.90
CA ARG A 70 5.71 -5.13 13.36
C ARG A 70 4.32 -5.18 14.00
N LEU A 71 3.36 -4.41 13.48
CA LEU A 71 1.98 -4.43 13.99
C LEU A 71 1.31 -5.77 13.78
N ILE A 72 1.33 -6.30 12.54
CA ILE A 72 0.71 -7.58 12.20
C ILE A 72 1.31 -8.71 13.05
N ARG A 73 2.64 -8.79 13.13
CA ARG A 73 3.33 -9.80 13.94
C ARG A 73 3.07 -9.63 15.43
N GLY A 74 3.07 -8.38 15.92
CA GLY A 74 2.87 -8.07 17.33
C GLY A 74 1.46 -8.43 17.79
N LEU A 75 0.45 -8.00 17.01
CA LEU A 75 -0.95 -8.32 17.26
C LEU A 75 -1.20 -9.82 17.16
N SER A 76 -0.76 -10.48 16.08
CA SER A 76 -0.96 -11.93 15.88
C SER A 76 -0.36 -12.79 16.99
N ARG A 77 0.72 -12.32 17.64
CA ARG A 77 1.39 -13.04 18.74
C ARG A 77 0.85 -12.67 20.12
N HIS A 78 -0.03 -11.68 20.21
CA HIS A 78 -0.54 -11.24 21.50
C HIS A 78 -1.52 -12.29 22.04
N LYS A 79 -1.34 -12.76 23.29
CA LYS A 79 -2.16 -13.84 23.87
C LYS A 79 -3.68 -13.56 23.83
N ARG A 80 -4.06 -12.28 23.93
CA ARG A 80 -5.44 -11.78 23.84
C ARG A 80 -5.98 -11.62 22.41
N PHE A 81 -5.16 -11.77 21.38
CA PHE A 81 -5.60 -11.57 19.99
C PHE A 81 -6.61 -12.62 19.55
N PHE A 82 -6.34 -13.88 19.91
CA PHE A 82 -7.26 -14.98 19.69
C PHE A 82 -7.36 -15.79 20.97
N GLN A 83 -8.30 -15.39 21.82
CA GLN A 83 -8.61 -16.08 23.05
C GLN A 83 -10.05 -16.59 22.91
N LEU A 84 -10.21 -17.86 22.49
CA LEU A 84 -11.47 -18.55 22.71
C LEU A 84 -11.56 -18.81 24.21
N GLY A 85 -12.40 -18.05 24.90
CA GLY A 85 -12.87 -18.47 26.21
C GLY A 85 -13.72 -19.74 26.09
N ARG A 86 -13.78 -20.49 27.19
CA ARG A 86 -15.12 -20.81 27.69
C ARG A 86 -15.68 -19.54 28.31
#